data_AF-A0A9E8AZ60-F1
#
_entry.id   AF-A0A9E8AZ60-F1
#
_cell.length_a   1.000
_cell.length_b   1.000
_cell.length_c   1.000
_cell.angle_alpha   90.00
_cell.angle_beta   90.00
_cell.angle_gamma   90.00
#
_symmetry.space_group_name_H-M   'P 1'
#
loop_
_entity.id
_entity.type
_entity.pdbx_description
1 polymer ?
#
loop_
_entity_poly.entity_id
_entity_poly.type
_entity_poly.pdbx_seq_one_letter_code
_entity_poly.pdbx_strand_id
1 'polypeptide(L)'
;MSLRAANQPDFELFPWNSQFETGIEQIDEQHRKLVAILNRLAWHLSAEEDELQASDVLDELLDYTHYHFRSEEGIWQQYFAGSSIEANHHKAHEHFFEQVRHYQKRREAGNENTLAEMFDFLTRWLAFHILESDRRMALMTFSIRTGHSLEEAADDADRTLGGTTSVMVQAILEIYGKLSSSTLQLMKERAARRALEEEVRQLRAEKGKPAGE
;
A
#
# COMPACT_ATOMS: atom_id res chain seq x y z
N MET A 1 8.16 -22.32 20.61
CA MET A 1 9.31 -21.47 20.26
C MET A 1 9.32 -21.33 18.76
N SER A 2 8.76 -20.22 18.24
CA SER A 2 8.74 -19.93 16.81
C SER A 2 9.77 -18.84 16.54
N LEU A 3 10.65 -19.08 15.58
CA LEU A 3 11.70 -18.18 15.13
C LEU A 3 11.07 -16.88 14.61
N ARG A 4 11.02 -15.85 15.45
CA ARG A 4 10.88 -14.48 14.98
C ARG A 4 12.12 -14.16 14.14
N ALA A 5 11.93 -13.94 12.84
CA ALA A 5 12.97 -13.36 12.00
C ALA A 5 13.41 -12.04 12.63
N ALA A 6 14.70 -11.93 12.94
CA ALA A 6 15.27 -10.93 13.83
C ALA A 6 15.40 -9.52 13.23
N ASN A 7 14.51 -9.10 12.32
CA ASN A 7 14.64 -7.80 11.64
C ASN A 7 13.31 -7.28 11.03
N GLN A 8 12.21 -7.26 11.79
CA GLN A 8 11.08 -6.40 11.43
C GLN A 8 11.12 -5.13 12.29
N PRO A 9 10.99 -3.92 11.71
CA PRO A 9 11.00 -2.68 12.47
C PRO A 9 9.74 -2.55 13.33
N ASP A 10 9.85 -1.85 14.47
CA ASP A 10 8.73 -1.48 15.36
C ASP A 10 7.75 -0.44 14.74
N PHE A 11 7.78 -0.22 13.42
CA PHE A 11 7.09 0.88 12.75
C PHE A 11 6.43 0.47 11.43
N GLU A 12 5.11 0.64 11.36
CA GLU A 12 4.29 0.47 10.16
C GLU A 12 3.93 1.87 9.63
N LEU A 13 4.22 2.14 8.36
CA LEU A 13 3.75 3.38 7.75
C LEU A 13 2.24 3.32 7.57
N PHE A 14 1.74 2.24 6.98
CA PHE A 14 0.33 2.03 6.66
C PHE A 14 -0.26 0.93 7.56
N PRO A 15 -0.62 1.22 8.81
CA PRO A 15 -1.12 0.21 9.73
C PRO A 15 -2.48 -0.31 9.28
N TRP A 16 -2.73 -1.60 9.48
CA TRP A 16 -4.06 -2.16 9.26
C TRP A 16 -5.09 -1.52 10.21
N ASN A 17 -6.28 -1.24 9.68
CA ASN A 17 -7.40 -0.70 10.44
C ASN A 17 -8.66 -1.50 10.09
N SER A 18 -9.50 -1.81 11.07
CA SER A 18 -10.78 -2.51 10.86
C SER A 18 -11.75 -1.75 9.94
N GLN A 19 -11.53 -0.46 9.68
CA GLN A 19 -12.29 0.31 8.68
C GLN A 19 -12.02 -0.15 7.25
N PHE A 20 -10.91 -0.84 7.00
CA PHE A 20 -10.61 -1.48 5.71
C PHE A 20 -11.35 -2.81 5.52
N GLU A 21 -12.04 -3.32 6.55
CA GLU A 21 -12.81 -4.55 6.42
C GLU A 21 -14.07 -4.29 5.60
N THR A 22 -14.19 -5.07 4.52
CA THR A 22 -15.35 -5.15 3.65
C THR A 22 -16.41 -6.09 4.22
N GLY A 23 -16.00 -7.04 5.09
CA GLY A 23 -16.84 -8.11 5.60
C GLY A 23 -16.87 -9.34 4.69
N ILE A 24 -16.17 -9.32 3.57
CA ILE A 24 -15.92 -10.49 2.72
C ILE A 24 -14.56 -11.06 3.11
N GLU A 25 -14.56 -12.15 3.89
CA GLU A 25 -13.37 -12.72 4.54
C GLU A 25 -12.18 -12.89 3.59
N GLN A 26 -12.40 -13.44 2.40
CA GLN A 26 -11.37 -13.62 1.38
C GLN A 26 -10.73 -12.28 0.94
N ILE A 27 -11.53 -11.23 0.76
CA ILE A 27 -11.05 -9.92 0.34
C ILE A 27 -10.30 -9.25 1.49
N ASP A 28 -10.82 -9.34 2.71
CA ASP A 28 -10.17 -8.76 3.90
C ASP A 28 -8.81 -9.42 4.18
N GLU A 29 -8.68 -10.73 3.98
CA GLU A 29 -7.38 -11.43 4.06
C GLU A 29 -6.39 -10.94 3.00
N GLN A 30 -6.86 -10.73 1.76
CA GLN A 30 -6.04 -10.22 0.67
C GLN A 30 -5.59 -8.77 0.94
N HIS A 31 -6.50 -7.90 1.40
CA HIS A 31 -6.16 -6.53 1.79
C HIS A 31 -5.10 -6.51 2.91
N ARG A 32 -5.23 -7.35 3.96
CA ARG A 32 -4.21 -7.45 5.02
C ARG A 32 -2.84 -7.85 4.47
N LYS A 33 -2.79 -8.77 3.52
CA LYS A 33 -1.53 -9.19 2.88
C LYS A 33 -0.94 -8.07 2.01
N LEU A 34 -1.75 -7.34 1.24
CA LEU A 34 -1.31 -6.15 0.50
C LEU A 34 -0.70 -5.10 1.42
N VAL A 35 -1.36 -4.80 2.54
CA VAL A 35 -0.87 -3.86 3.56
C VAL A 35 0.46 -4.32 4.16
N ALA A 36 0.60 -5.61 4.46
CA ALA A 36 1.85 -6.17 4.97
C ALA A 36 3.01 -6.08 3.96
N ILE A 37 2.75 -6.31 2.66
CA ILE A 37 3.76 -6.16 1.61
C ILE A 37 4.14 -4.68 1.47
N LEU A 38 3.17 -3.77 1.49
CA LEU A 38 3.40 -2.33 1.39
C LEU A 38 4.25 -1.79 2.56
N ASN A 39 4.00 -2.25 3.80
CA ASN A 39 4.83 -1.89 4.95
C ASN A 39 6.25 -2.48 4.87
N ARG A 40 6.43 -3.66 4.27
CA ARG A 40 7.79 -4.17 3.98
C ARG A 40 8.49 -3.30 2.94
N LEU A 41 7.79 -2.88 1.89
CA LEU A 41 8.35 -1.97 0.89
C LEU A 41 8.83 -0.67 1.56
N ALA A 42 7.99 -0.05 2.39
CA ALA A 42 8.33 1.13 3.18
C ALA A 42 9.64 0.98 3.98
N TRP A 43 9.84 -0.19 4.60
CA TRP A 43 11.05 -0.45 5.36
C TRP A 43 12.30 -0.43 4.48
N HIS A 44 12.26 -1.13 3.33
CA HIS A 44 13.38 -1.13 2.39
C HIS A 44 13.68 0.27 1.83
N LEU A 45 12.65 1.12 1.64
CA LEU A 45 12.84 2.52 1.24
C LEU A 45 13.52 3.37 2.31
N SER A 46 13.40 2.99 3.58
CA SER A 46 13.92 3.76 4.70
C SER A 46 15.37 3.42 5.07
N ALA A 47 15.85 2.24 4.69
CA ALA A 47 17.14 1.70 5.14
C ALA A 47 18.32 2.06 4.24
N GLU A 48 18.11 2.65 3.05
CA GLU A 48 19.13 2.99 2.02
C GLU A 48 20.07 1.85 1.57
N GLU A 49 20.01 0.66 2.17
CA GLU A 49 21.01 -0.38 2.00
C GLU A 49 20.71 -1.41 0.91
N ASP A 50 19.49 -1.48 0.36
CA ASP A 50 19.19 -2.55 -0.61
C ASP A 50 18.07 -2.24 -1.62
N GLU A 51 18.42 -1.45 -2.65
CA GLU A 51 17.53 -1.13 -3.77
C GLU A 51 17.06 -2.38 -4.55
N LEU A 52 17.86 -3.46 -4.55
CA LEU A 52 17.47 -4.74 -5.14
C LEU A 52 16.31 -5.36 -4.35
N GLN A 53 16.39 -5.38 -3.02
CA GLN A 53 15.30 -5.90 -2.18
C GLN A 53 14.02 -5.07 -2.29
N ALA A 54 14.13 -3.74 -2.42
CA ALA A 54 12.95 -2.90 -2.65
C ALA A 54 12.25 -3.24 -3.99
N SER A 55 13.01 -3.65 -5.00
CA SER A 55 12.49 -4.08 -6.30
C SER A 55 11.79 -5.44 -6.18
N ASP A 56 12.39 -6.39 -5.49
CA ASP A 56 11.80 -7.73 -5.26
C ASP A 56 10.46 -7.64 -4.49
N VAL A 57 10.39 -6.77 -3.47
CA VAL A 57 9.14 -6.54 -2.71
C VAL A 57 8.09 -5.83 -3.56
N LEU A 58 8.50 -4.94 -4.47
CA LEU A 58 7.58 -4.33 -5.42
C LEU A 58 6.99 -5.37 -6.38
N ASP A 59 7.81 -6.27 -6.91
CA ASP A 59 7.32 -7.33 -7.80
C ASP A 59 6.35 -8.25 -7.06
N GLU A 60 6.65 -8.63 -5.80
CA GLU A 60 5.70 -9.35 -4.93
C GLU A 60 4.37 -8.59 -4.77
N LEU A 61 4.43 -7.27 -4.57
CA LEU A 61 3.24 -6.43 -4.43
C LEU A 61 2.38 -6.45 -5.71
N LEU A 62 3.01 -6.33 -6.88
CA LEU A 62 2.30 -6.30 -8.16
C LEU A 62 1.67 -7.64 -8.51
N ASP A 63 2.40 -8.74 -8.30
CA ASP A 63 1.87 -10.09 -8.49
C ASP A 63 0.67 -10.35 -7.57
N TYR A 64 0.79 -9.96 -6.29
CA TYR A 64 -0.29 -10.13 -5.34
C TYR A 64 -1.49 -9.21 -5.64
N THR A 65 -1.24 -8.00 -6.13
CA THR A 65 -2.31 -7.07 -6.58
C THR A 65 -3.07 -7.65 -7.78
N HIS A 66 -2.38 -8.25 -8.75
CA HIS A 66 -3.03 -8.97 -9.85
C HIS A 66 -3.92 -10.12 -9.36
N TYR A 67 -3.43 -10.92 -8.40
CA TYR A 67 -4.24 -12.00 -7.81
C TYR A 67 -5.47 -11.47 -7.07
N HIS A 68 -5.30 -10.39 -6.31
CA HIS A 68 -6.37 -9.74 -5.57
C HIS A 68 -7.45 -9.18 -6.51
N PHE A 69 -7.07 -8.37 -7.50
CA PHE A 69 -8.03 -7.80 -8.46
C PHE A 69 -8.79 -8.86 -9.23
N ARG A 70 -8.14 -9.97 -9.62
CA ARG A 70 -8.85 -11.11 -10.24
C ARG A 70 -9.92 -11.72 -9.33
N SER A 71 -9.69 -11.71 -8.00
CA SER A 71 -10.67 -12.20 -7.03
C SER A 71 -11.86 -11.24 -6.94
N GLU A 72 -11.60 -9.93 -6.87
CA GLU A 72 -12.63 -8.89 -6.86
C GLU A 72 -13.44 -8.85 -8.15
N GLU A 73 -12.78 -8.88 -9.31
CA GLU A 73 -13.43 -8.91 -10.62
C GLU A 73 -14.39 -10.10 -10.75
N GLY A 74 -14.08 -11.25 -10.15
CA GLY A 74 -14.99 -12.38 -10.08
C GLY A 74 -16.28 -12.08 -9.30
N ILE A 75 -16.17 -11.36 -8.17
CA ILE A 75 -17.34 -10.89 -7.41
C ILE A 75 -18.11 -9.86 -8.22
N TRP A 76 -17.40 -8.90 -8.84
CA TRP A 76 -18.03 -7.86 -9.63
C TRP A 76 -18.81 -8.44 -10.82
N GLN A 77 -18.22 -9.37 -11.55
CA GLN A 77 -18.87 -10.06 -12.65
C GLN A 77 -20.09 -10.86 -12.16
N GLN A 78 -19.98 -11.53 -11.00
CA GLN A 78 -21.08 -12.34 -10.48
C GLN A 78 -22.32 -11.50 -10.13
N TYR A 79 -22.13 -10.32 -9.52
CA TYR A 79 -23.24 -9.53 -8.96
C TYR A 79 -23.65 -8.33 -9.83
N PHE A 80 -22.75 -7.84 -10.68
CA PHE A 80 -22.91 -6.57 -11.39
C PHE A 80 -22.64 -6.69 -12.90
N ALA A 81 -22.61 -7.91 -13.45
CA ALA A 81 -22.33 -8.16 -14.86
C ALA A 81 -23.12 -7.26 -15.82
N GLY A 82 -22.40 -6.62 -16.74
CA GLY A 82 -22.95 -5.76 -17.78
C GLY A 82 -23.35 -4.37 -17.31
N SER A 83 -23.10 -4.02 -16.04
CA SER A 83 -23.38 -2.70 -15.48
C SER A 83 -22.24 -1.71 -15.76
N SER A 84 -22.56 -0.41 -15.73
CA SER A 84 -21.55 0.64 -15.83
C SER A 84 -20.61 0.68 -14.62
N ILE A 85 -21.08 0.27 -13.45
CA ILE A 85 -20.28 0.26 -12.21
C ILE A 85 -19.19 -0.81 -12.26
N GLU A 86 -19.48 -2.00 -12.78
CA GLU A 86 -18.49 -3.04 -13.05
C GLU A 86 -17.40 -2.53 -14.01
N ALA A 87 -17.83 -1.95 -15.14
CA ALA A 87 -16.90 -1.41 -16.13
C ALA A 87 -16.01 -0.29 -15.58
N ASN A 88 -16.54 0.55 -14.69
CA ASN A 88 -15.76 1.62 -14.05
C ASN A 88 -14.75 1.07 -13.04
N HIS A 89 -15.12 0.05 -12.26
CA HIS A 89 -14.20 -0.61 -11.34
C HIS A 89 -13.03 -1.28 -12.09
N HIS A 90 -13.33 -2.07 -13.14
CA HIS A 90 -12.30 -2.69 -13.97
C HIS A 90 -11.34 -1.67 -14.58
N LYS A 91 -11.85 -0.54 -15.10
CA LYS A 91 -11.00 0.55 -15.59
C LYS A 91 -10.10 1.16 -14.52
N ALA A 92 -10.54 1.22 -13.26
CA ALA A 92 -9.72 1.71 -12.17
C ALA A 92 -8.53 0.76 -11.91
N HIS A 93 -8.73 -0.56 -11.99
CA HIS A 93 -7.67 -1.56 -11.93
C HIS A 93 -6.71 -1.46 -13.12
N GLU A 94 -7.22 -1.30 -14.34
CA GLU A 94 -6.37 -1.09 -15.52
C GLU A 94 -5.48 0.16 -15.36
N HIS A 95 -6.09 1.27 -14.93
CA HIS A 95 -5.39 2.53 -14.70
C HIS A 95 -4.31 2.41 -13.62
N PHE A 96 -4.56 1.64 -12.55
CA PHE A 96 -3.54 1.35 -11.53
C PHE A 96 -2.28 0.78 -12.14
N PHE A 97 -2.40 -0.27 -12.97
CA PHE A 97 -1.23 -0.88 -13.61
C PHE A 97 -0.58 0.03 -14.65
N GLU A 98 -1.34 0.89 -15.33
CA GLU A 98 -0.76 1.92 -16.21
C GLU A 98 0.12 2.90 -15.44
N GLN A 99 -0.33 3.38 -14.28
CA GLN A 99 0.45 4.28 -13.43
C GLN A 99 1.70 3.57 -12.88
N VAL A 100 1.59 2.33 -12.41
CA VAL A 100 2.76 1.54 -11.98
C VAL A 100 3.78 1.40 -13.11
N ARG A 101 3.34 1.04 -14.32
CA ARG A 101 4.24 0.94 -15.49
C ARG A 101 4.90 2.27 -15.82
N HIS A 102 4.22 3.39 -15.60
CA HIS A 102 4.80 4.72 -15.78
C HIS A 102 5.93 4.97 -14.78
N TYR A 103 5.76 4.62 -13.50
CA TYR A 103 6.82 4.70 -12.50
C TYR A 103 7.99 3.76 -12.81
N GLN A 104 7.73 2.50 -13.21
CA GLN A 104 8.79 1.57 -13.58
C GLN A 104 9.69 2.13 -14.71
N LYS A 105 9.10 2.68 -15.78
CA LYS A 105 9.85 3.31 -16.87
C LYS A 105 10.69 4.52 -16.42
N ARG A 106 10.14 5.35 -15.54
CA ARG A 106 10.87 6.50 -14.98
C ARG A 106 12.06 6.07 -14.13
N ARG A 107 11.92 4.95 -13.41
CA ARG A 107 12.99 4.36 -12.60
C ARG A 107 14.10 3.79 -13.48
N GLU A 108 13.77 3.06 -14.55
CA GLU A 108 14.73 2.58 -15.54
C GLU A 108 15.54 3.73 -16.19
N ALA A 109 14.94 4.91 -16.31
CA ALA A 109 15.60 6.12 -16.78
C ALA A 109 16.52 6.81 -15.73
N GLY A 110 16.66 6.24 -14.54
CA GLY A 110 17.59 6.71 -13.50
C GLY A 110 17.06 7.82 -12.60
N ASN A 111 15.74 8.04 -12.50
CA ASN A 111 15.19 9.03 -11.59
C ASN A 111 15.07 8.49 -10.15
N GLU A 112 15.96 8.95 -9.28
CA GLU A 112 16.14 8.52 -7.88
C GLU A 112 14.88 8.71 -6.99
N ASN A 113 14.01 9.69 -7.29
CA ASN A 113 12.81 9.94 -6.48
C ASN A 113 11.61 9.06 -6.84
N THR A 114 11.69 8.37 -7.97
CA THR A 114 10.55 7.63 -8.56
C THR A 114 9.98 6.57 -7.62
N LEU A 115 10.83 5.91 -6.85
CA LEU A 115 10.41 4.82 -5.96
C LEU A 115 9.60 5.33 -4.76
N ALA A 116 9.95 6.50 -4.22
CA ALA A 116 9.20 7.14 -3.14
C ALA A 116 7.84 7.69 -3.65
N GLU A 117 7.83 8.31 -4.82
CA GLU A 117 6.59 8.79 -5.46
C GLU A 117 5.64 7.63 -5.77
N MET A 118 6.18 6.51 -6.27
CA MET A 118 5.40 5.31 -6.52
C MET A 118 4.85 4.71 -5.23
N PHE A 119 5.64 4.63 -4.15
CA PHE A 119 5.15 4.17 -2.85
C PHE A 119 3.99 5.03 -2.33
N ASP A 120 4.10 6.34 -2.45
CA ASP A 120 3.05 7.28 -2.06
C ASP A 120 1.79 7.10 -2.91
N PHE A 121 1.94 6.93 -4.23
CA PHE A 121 0.83 6.55 -5.12
C PHE A 121 0.16 5.24 -4.70
N LEU A 122 0.94 4.16 -4.50
CA LEU A 122 0.44 2.84 -4.13
C LEU A 122 -0.36 2.89 -2.83
N THR A 123 0.15 3.61 -1.83
CA THR A 123 -0.50 3.72 -0.53
C THR A 123 -1.81 4.49 -0.61
N ARG A 124 -1.81 5.64 -1.32
CA ARG A 124 -3.02 6.47 -1.47
C ARG A 124 -4.07 5.76 -2.32
N TRP A 125 -3.67 5.13 -3.42
CA TRP A 125 -4.57 4.40 -4.30
C TRP A 125 -5.21 3.23 -3.57
N LEU A 126 -4.41 2.39 -2.88
CA LEU A 126 -4.94 1.22 -2.16
C LEU A 126 -5.94 1.63 -1.09
N ALA A 127 -5.59 2.62 -0.25
CA ALA A 127 -6.47 3.06 0.83
C ALA A 127 -7.80 3.63 0.30
N PHE A 128 -7.74 4.45 -0.75
CA PHE A 128 -8.94 5.02 -1.37
C PHE A 128 -9.79 3.94 -2.03
N HIS A 129 -9.17 3.01 -2.76
CA HIS A 129 -9.85 1.92 -3.44
C HIS A 129 -10.61 1.02 -2.47
N ILE A 130 -9.96 0.60 -1.37
CA ILE A 130 -10.61 -0.21 -0.33
C ILE A 130 -11.81 0.52 0.27
N LEU A 131 -11.62 1.78 0.68
CA LEU A 131 -12.64 2.52 1.44
C LEU A 131 -13.83 2.94 0.60
N GLU A 132 -13.64 3.18 -0.70
CA GLU A 132 -14.69 3.70 -1.59
C GLU A 132 -15.22 2.63 -2.54
N SER A 133 -14.34 1.92 -3.26
CA SER A 133 -14.74 0.96 -4.28
C SER A 133 -15.12 -0.39 -3.68
N ASP A 134 -14.22 -1.01 -2.91
CA ASP A 134 -14.38 -2.40 -2.49
C ASP A 134 -15.40 -2.52 -1.36
N ARG A 135 -15.43 -1.51 -0.48
CA ARG A 135 -16.47 -1.36 0.52
C ARG A 135 -17.84 -1.15 -0.11
N ARG A 136 -17.94 -0.38 -1.21
CA ARG A 136 -19.19 -0.20 -1.96
C ARG A 136 -19.65 -1.50 -2.60
N MET A 137 -18.73 -2.22 -3.24
CA MET A 137 -18.98 -3.57 -3.77
C MET A 137 -19.58 -4.45 -2.67
N ALA A 138 -18.92 -4.53 -1.51
CA ALA A 138 -19.37 -5.38 -0.41
C ALA A 138 -20.77 -5.01 0.08
N LEU A 139 -21.04 -3.73 0.38
CA LEU A 139 -22.37 -3.26 0.78
C LEU A 139 -23.46 -3.66 -0.22
N MET A 140 -23.19 -3.46 -1.51
CA MET A 140 -24.14 -3.81 -2.56
C MET A 140 -24.35 -5.32 -2.67
N THR A 141 -23.29 -6.13 -2.61
CA THR A 141 -23.42 -7.59 -2.66
C THR A 141 -24.24 -8.13 -1.48
N PHE A 142 -24.06 -7.58 -0.27
CA PHE A 142 -24.89 -7.95 0.88
C PHE A 142 -26.36 -7.57 0.67
N SER A 143 -26.63 -6.35 0.18
CA SER A 143 -28.00 -5.91 -0.10
C SER A 143 -28.69 -6.79 -1.15
N ILE A 144 -28.02 -7.09 -2.26
CA ILE A 144 -28.53 -7.99 -3.31
C ILE A 144 -28.79 -9.40 -2.77
N ARG A 145 -27.90 -9.94 -1.92
CA ARG A 145 -28.09 -11.26 -1.30
C ARG A 145 -29.31 -11.32 -0.38
N THR A 146 -29.77 -10.19 0.13
CA THR A 146 -31.01 -10.09 0.93
C THR A 146 -32.27 -9.86 0.11
N GLY A 147 -32.14 -9.80 -1.23
CA GLY A 147 -33.27 -9.74 -2.16
C GLY A 147 -33.53 -8.35 -2.77
N HIS A 148 -32.71 -7.34 -2.47
CA HIS A 148 -32.82 -6.03 -3.08
C HIS A 148 -32.35 -6.04 -4.54
N SER A 149 -32.93 -5.15 -5.34
CA SER A 149 -32.48 -4.90 -6.70
C SER A 149 -31.11 -4.20 -6.74
N LEU A 150 -30.48 -4.19 -7.91
CA LEU A 150 -29.20 -3.50 -8.12
C LEU A 150 -29.28 -2.00 -7.83
N GLU A 151 -30.41 -1.37 -8.18
CA GLU A 151 -30.66 0.06 -7.97
C GLU A 151 -30.81 0.38 -6.48
N GLU A 152 -31.64 -0.37 -5.76
CA GLU A 152 -31.81 -0.20 -4.31
C GLU A 152 -30.48 -0.43 -3.55
N ALA A 153 -29.73 -1.45 -3.94
CA ALA A 153 -28.42 -1.73 -3.37
C ALA A 153 -27.42 -0.59 -3.60
N ALA A 154 -27.43 0.02 -4.79
CA ALA A 154 -26.59 1.17 -5.11
C ALA A 154 -26.96 2.39 -4.25
N ASP A 155 -28.25 2.70 -4.14
CA ASP A 155 -28.74 3.83 -3.35
C ASP A 155 -28.45 3.67 -1.85
N ASP A 156 -28.55 2.46 -1.31
CA ASP A 156 -28.18 2.15 0.08
C ASP A 156 -26.68 2.32 0.32
N ALA A 157 -25.86 1.83 -0.61
CA ALA A 157 -24.41 1.96 -0.52
C ALA A 157 -23.98 3.42 -0.61
N ASP A 158 -24.55 4.19 -1.53
CA ASP A 158 -24.25 5.61 -1.72
C ASP A 158 -24.72 6.45 -0.52
N ARG A 159 -25.83 6.09 0.15
CA ARG A 159 -26.22 6.72 1.43
C ARG A 159 -25.27 6.40 2.58
N THR A 160 -24.68 5.20 2.57
CA THR A 160 -23.76 4.74 3.62
C THR A 160 -22.37 5.36 3.46
N LEU A 161 -21.90 5.48 2.22
CA LEU A 161 -20.55 5.97 1.89
C LEU A 161 -20.52 7.47 1.56
N GLY A 162 -21.65 8.04 1.13
CA GLY A 162 -21.76 9.42 0.70
C GLY A 162 -21.64 10.45 1.83
N GLY A 163 -21.30 11.68 1.43
CA GLY A 163 -21.27 12.86 2.29
C GLY A 163 -19.89 13.24 2.82
N THR A 164 -19.84 13.75 4.05
CA THR A 164 -18.63 14.27 4.70
C THR A 164 -17.56 13.20 4.93
N THR A 165 -17.93 11.92 5.00
CA THR A 165 -17.02 10.79 5.23
C THR A 165 -15.99 10.66 4.12
N SER A 166 -16.41 10.67 2.84
CA SER A 166 -15.50 10.56 1.70
C SER A 166 -14.53 11.76 1.62
N VAL A 167 -15.03 12.97 1.88
CA VAL A 167 -14.20 14.19 1.93
C VAL A 167 -13.18 14.14 3.08
N MET A 168 -13.59 13.64 4.25
CA MET A 168 -12.70 13.43 5.38
C MET A 168 -11.65 12.37 5.08
N VAL A 169 -12.03 11.26 4.43
CA VAL A 169 -11.10 10.21 3.99
C VAL A 169 -10.05 10.81 3.04
N GLN A 170 -10.46 11.56 2.02
CA GLN A 170 -9.51 12.22 1.11
C GLN A 170 -8.56 13.17 1.85
N ALA A 171 -9.09 14.03 2.73
CA ALA A 171 -8.26 14.94 3.52
C ALA A 171 -7.28 14.19 4.44
N ILE A 172 -7.72 13.09 5.07
CA ILE A 172 -6.86 12.25 5.91
C ILE A 172 -5.79 11.57 5.07
N LEU A 173 -6.12 11.05 3.88
CA LEU A 173 -5.15 10.43 2.98
C LEU A 173 -4.11 11.42 2.47
N GLU A 174 -4.49 12.68 2.22
CA GLU A 174 -3.53 13.75 1.89
C GLU A 174 -2.59 14.08 3.05
N ILE A 175 -3.12 14.22 4.26
CA ILE A 175 -2.32 14.48 5.47
C ILE A 175 -1.40 13.29 5.74
N TYR A 176 -1.92 12.08 5.62
CA TYR A 176 -1.18 10.85 5.80
C TYR A 176 -0.07 10.71 4.75
N GLY A 177 -0.32 11.00 3.47
CA GLY A 177 0.71 10.98 2.43
C GLY A 177 1.86 11.93 2.74
N LYS A 178 1.53 13.17 3.17
CA LYS A 178 2.54 14.14 3.63
C LYS A 178 3.32 13.66 4.85
N LEU A 179 2.63 13.08 5.83
CA LEU A 179 3.25 12.55 7.05
C LEU A 179 4.17 11.38 6.71
N SER A 180 3.68 10.40 5.95
CA SER A 180 4.41 9.22 5.50
C SER A 180 5.68 9.60 4.72
N SER A 181 5.57 10.52 3.77
CA SER A 181 6.73 11.04 3.03
C SER A 181 7.75 11.71 3.95
N SER A 182 7.29 12.53 4.90
CA SER A 182 8.17 13.21 5.86
C SER A 182 8.85 12.19 6.79
N THR A 183 8.11 11.17 7.21
CA THR A 183 8.64 10.09 8.05
C THR A 183 9.68 9.26 7.31
N LEU A 184 9.43 8.87 6.05
CA LEU A 184 10.42 8.19 5.22
C LEU A 184 11.70 9.01 5.08
N GLN A 185 11.59 10.31 4.82
CA GLN A 185 12.76 11.20 4.74
C GLN A 185 13.54 11.26 6.06
N LEU A 186 12.84 11.38 7.19
CA LEU A 186 13.47 11.36 8.51
C LEU A 186 14.14 10.02 8.82
N MET A 187 13.54 8.91 8.41
CA MET A 187 14.12 7.58 8.60
C MET A 187 15.40 7.41 7.78
N LYS A 188 15.40 7.85 6.51
CA LYS A 188 16.61 7.88 5.66
C LYS A 188 17.73 8.68 6.30
N GLU A 189 17.46 9.92 6.70
CA GLU A 189 18.44 10.79 7.37
C GLU A 189 18.98 10.15 8.66
N ARG A 190 18.12 9.49 9.43
CA ARG A 190 18.52 8.78 10.65
C ARG A 190 19.39 7.56 10.34
N ALA A 191 19.09 6.81 9.27
CA ALA A 191 19.88 5.66 8.84
C ALA A 191 21.27 6.10 8.36
N ALA A 192 21.34 7.09 7.46
CA ALA A 192 22.59 7.68 6.97
C ALA A 192 23.46 8.21 8.13
N ARG A 193 22.84 8.92 9.08
CA ARG A 193 23.54 9.43 10.26
C ARG A 193 24.12 8.31 11.14
N ARG A 194 23.38 7.21 11.34
CA ARG A 194 23.88 6.05 12.11
C ARG A 194 25.06 5.38 11.43
N ALA A 195 25.00 5.19 10.11
CA ALA A 195 26.10 4.63 9.33
C ALA A 195 27.37 5.49 9.46
N LEU A 196 27.25 6.81 9.34
CA LEU A 196 28.36 7.74 9.58
C LEU A 196 28.91 7.67 11.01
N GLU A 197 28.03 7.63 12.02
CA GLU A 197 28.44 7.52 13.42
C GLU A 197 29.21 6.23 13.71
N GLU A 198 28.83 5.12 13.06
CA GLU A 198 29.55 3.84 13.12
C GLU A 198 30.90 3.88 12.40
N GLU A 199 30.97 4.45 11.20
CA GLU A 199 32.23 4.64 10.46
C GLU A 199 33.22 5.48 11.28
N VAL A 200 32.77 6.60 11.85
CA VAL A 200 33.59 7.44 12.73
C VAL A 200 34.05 6.67 13.96
N ARG A 201 33.20 5.82 14.54
CA ARG A 201 33.58 4.96 15.67
C ARG A 201 34.63 3.93 15.28
N GLN A 202 34.53 3.29 14.11
CA GLN A 202 35.51 2.32 13.61
C GLN A 202 36.86 2.98 13.36
N LEU A 203 36.89 4.13 12.65
CA LEU A 203 38.12 4.89 12.40
C LEU A 203 38.83 5.34 13.69
N ARG A 204 38.06 5.71 14.72
CA ARG A 204 38.60 6.04 16.05
C ARG A 204 39.19 4.82 16.77
N ALA A 205 38.57 3.65 16.63
CA ALA A 205 39.07 2.40 17.21
C ALA A 205 40.36 1.93 16.51
N GLU A 206 40.49 2.13 15.20
CA GLU A 206 41.70 1.80 14.43
C GLU A 206 42.88 2.70 14.77
N LYS A 207 42.65 4.02 14.88
CA LYS A 207 43.69 4.98 15.32
C LYS A 207 44.11 4.81 16.78
N GLY A 208 43.28 4.17 17.60
CA GLY A 208 43.56 3.89 19.01
C GLY A 208 44.34 2.59 19.26
N LYS A 209 44.58 1.75 18.23
CA LYS A 209 45.44 0.57 18.37
C LYS A 209 46.92 1.01 18.37
N PRO A 210 47.70 0.69 19.42
CA PRO A 210 49.12 1.01 19.42
C PRO A 210 49.81 0.32 18.24
N ALA A 211 50.65 1.07 17.52
CA ALA A 211 51.47 0.52 16.45
C ALA A 211 52.52 -0.41 17.07
N GLY A 212 52.32 -1.72 16.94
CA GLY A 212 53.30 -2.80 17.11
C GLY A 212 54.23 -2.73 18.33
N GLU A 213 54.00 -3.63 19.30
CA GLU A 213 55.11 -4.21 20.07
C GLU A 213 55.82 -5.29 19.24
#